data_AF-A0A0M9UKE0-F1
#
_entry.id   AF-A0A0M9UKE0-F1
#
_cell.length_a   1.000
_cell.length_b   1.000
_cell.length_c   1.000
_cell.angle_alpha   90.00
_cell.angle_beta   90.00
_cell.angle_gamma   90.00
#
_symmetry.space_group_name_H-M   'P 1'
#
loop_
_entity.id
_entity.type
_entity.pdbx_description
1 polymer ?
#
loop_
_entity_poly.entity_id
_entity_poly.type
_entity_poly.pdbx_seq_one_letter_code
_entity_poly.pdbx_strand_id
1 'polypeptide(L)'
;MADETRPRGPRTSPRPDAESRPGTGPRPGTEPRSGASARPRSSRRSGTTRRPRTSRGSSRPRIRRSPRRWTVRTRVLSTLLAFIAGGLAVTGVLTFAAQFRALDQRVEAELWQEHSELSLIANSTDADGETIHTTVDSVLVNATDSAAPSDHESVIALIDGEPRYQPRQQDFALLPEPPEDASHADAAAVTAESEMVLAEILDAQVPDRTVIVPMEAHGRDLRVLIASVSVAGDEQQGVFVVANDIGAQRRELWQSVALFSGMSVLVLLLAGWVGYVVTGRLLRPLVDLRGATEQVTVTDLEHRVQVPDGGDDISALAQNFNRMLERIQEGFAEQRRFMSDVGHELRTPLTIVRGTMETTDVQDPDDVAESHQIAMEELDRMGRVVGDLSELAASSRPDYVKLRPVDLASFTRSAFARIEHIGEREWILERTADVVAEADEQRLTQAVVQLAANAVRYSDEGTRIWFGVDQVLGPEGPEIHVSVRDEGVGIAEENQRRVFERFTRAEGARGAGSGLGLPIVQAIAEGHVGVVRLLSRLGRGSTFTIVFPQFSAEAPRAVGEGADPGSSHTGTRATHRPDDETDEPPRREQV
;
A
#
# COMPACT_ATOMS: atom_id res chain seq x y z
N MET A 1 -12.42 71.36 -20.51
CA MET A 1 -11.49 70.38 -21.11
C MET A 1 -10.38 70.15 -20.10
N ALA A 2 -9.97 68.89 -19.90
CA ALA A 2 -9.02 68.46 -18.86
C ALA A 2 -7.58 69.02 -19.10
N ASP A 3 -6.59 68.96 -18.19
CA ASP A 3 -6.45 68.46 -16.80
C ASP A 3 -5.21 69.14 -16.16
N GLU A 4 -5.06 69.17 -14.83
CA GLU A 4 -4.05 69.99 -14.11
C GLU A 4 -2.89 69.22 -13.44
N THR A 5 -1.66 69.58 -13.85
CA THR A 5 -0.42 69.73 -13.04
C THR A 5 0.00 68.76 -11.90
N ARG A 6 1.15 68.10 -12.15
CA ARG A 6 2.31 67.82 -11.26
C ARG A 6 2.54 68.85 -10.11
N PRO A 7 3.26 68.54 -8.96
CA PRO A 7 4.73 68.28 -9.01
C PRO A 7 5.52 67.63 -7.82
N ARG A 8 6.82 67.32 -8.10
CA ARG A 8 8.06 67.39 -7.25
C ARG A 8 8.36 66.38 -6.10
N GLY A 9 9.62 65.91 -6.06
CA GLY A 9 10.34 65.34 -4.89
C GLY A 9 11.12 66.42 -4.10
N PRO A 10 12.15 66.12 -3.26
CA PRO A 10 13.39 65.39 -3.67
C PRO A 10 14.17 64.57 -2.57
N ARG A 11 15.30 63.92 -2.98
CA ARG A 11 16.66 63.71 -2.35
C ARG A 11 16.82 63.62 -0.79
N THR A 12 17.75 62.88 -0.16
CA THR A 12 19.20 62.60 -0.46
C THR A 12 19.80 61.47 0.42
N SER A 13 20.98 60.92 0.07
CA SER A 13 21.85 59.96 0.80
C SER A 13 22.64 60.61 2.00
N PRO A 14 23.62 60.00 2.77
CA PRO A 14 24.70 59.03 2.38
C PRO A 14 25.21 58.00 3.45
N ARG A 15 26.34 57.31 3.14
CA ARG A 15 27.22 56.48 4.02
C ARG A 15 28.20 57.32 4.88
N PRO A 16 28.87 56.73 5.91
CA PRO A 16 30.30 56.27 5.84
C PRO A 16 30.50 54.83 6.42
N ASP A 17 31.57 54.03 6.26
CA ASP A 17 33.06 54.16 6.39
C ASP A 17 33.53 54.39 7.87
N ALA A 18 34.59 53.78 8.48
CA ALA A 18 35.72 52.94 8.02
C ALA A 18 36.42 52.12 9.17
N GLU A 19 37.39 51.23 8.83
CA GLU A 19 38.59 50.75 9.60
C GLU A 19 38.42 49.99 10.96
N SER A 20 39.30 49.09 11.50
CA SER A 20 40.70 48.66 11.22
C SER A 20 41.03 47.17 11.64
N ARG A 21 42.17 46.65 11.14
CA ARG A 21 42.84 45.30 11.22
C ARG A 21 43.42 44.84 12.63
N PRO A 22 44.29 43.78 12.78
CA PRO A 22 44.21 42.31 12.50
C PRO A 22 44.87 41.36 13.58
N GLY A 23 44.93 40.03 13.34
CA GLY A 23 45.83 39.05 14.03
C GLY A 23 45.15 38.17 15.10
N THR A 24 45.56 36.94 15.44
CA THR A 24 46.82 36.17 15.23
C THR A 24 46.59 34.65 15.05
N GLY A 25 47.61 33.93 14.52
CA GLY A 25 47.65 32.46 14.36
C GLY A 25 48.58 31.73 15.38
N PRO A 26 49.21 30.57 15.04
CA PRO A 26 48.82 29.29 15.69
C PRO A 26 49.97 28.37 16.23
N ARG A 27 49.58 27.30 16.97
CA ARG A 27 50.37 26.10 17.42
C ARG A 27 51.52 26.39 18.45
N PRO A 28 52.19 25.40 19.10
CA PRO A 28 52.02 23.92 19.18
C PRO A 28 51.63 23.49 20.64
N GLY A 29 51.84 22.29 21.24
CA GLY A 29 52.30 20.94 20.84
C GLY A 29 52.76 20.03 22.01
N THR A 30 53.11 18.76 21.70
CA THR A 30 53.88 17.75 22.51
C THR A 30 53.28 17.07 23.76
N GLU A 31 53.68 15.80 23.94
CA GLU A 31 53.34 14.83 25.02
C GLU A 31 54.12 15.07 26.34
N PRO A 32 53.89 14.25 27.40
CA PRO A 32 54.92 13.24 27.69
C PRO A 32 54.47 11.87 28.28
N ARG A 33 55.10 10.80 27.75
CA ARG A 33 55.77 9.65 28.42
C ARG A 33 55.25 9.02 29.75
N SER A 34 55.04 7.70 29.66
CA SER A 34 55.74 6.60 30.38
C SER A 34 55.65 6.40 31.92
N GLY A 35 55.36 5.15 32.33
CA GLY A 35 55.50 4.62 33.70
C GLY A 35 54.51 3.48 33.99
N ALA A 36 54.77 2.21 33.65
CA ALA A 36 55.69 1.24 34.26
C ALA A 36 55.27 0.69 35.65
N SER A 37 54.99 -0.63 35.69
CA SER A 37 55.08 -1.56 36.84
C SER A 37 54.28 -1.30 38.13
N ALA A 38 53.41 -2.25 38.51
CA ALA A 38 53.70 -3.20 39.60
C ALA A 38 52.49 -4.10 39.96
N ARG A 39 52.77 -5.35 40.35
CA ARG A 39 51.82 -6.22 41.08
C ARG A 39 51.72 -5.77 42.55
N PRO A 40 50.72 -6.29 43.29
CA PRO A 40 51.13 -7.33 44.25
C PRO A 40 50.25 -8.59 44.25
N ARG A 41 50.88 -9.72 44.57
CA ARG A 41 50.20 -10.91 45.08
C ARG A 41 49.92 -10.71 46.56
N SER A 42 48.79 -11.19 47.07
CA SER A 42 48.72 -11.66 48.45
C SER A 42 47.88 -12.94 48.55
N SER A 43 48.43 -13.92 49.26
CA SER A 43 47.88 -15.24 49.46
C SER A 43 47.02 -15.32 50.71
N ARG A 44 45.95 -16.13 50.70
CA ARG A 44 45.75 -17.16 51.75
C ARG A 44 44.64 -18.19 51.41
N ARG A 45 45.05 -19.47 51.39
CA ARG A 45 44.27 -20.62 51.90
C ARG A 45 44.04 -20.40 53.42
N SER A 46 43.07 -20.99 54.11
CA SER A 46 42.03 -21.98 53.78
C SER A 46 41.01 -22.01 54.93
N GLY A 47 39.74 -22.34 54.67
CA GLY A 47 38.72 -22.53 55.71
C GLY A 47 37.53 -23.32 55.19
N THR A 48 37.43 -24.59 55.57
CA THR A 48 36.36 -25.50 55.13
C THR A 48 35.11 -25.39 55.99
N THR A 49 33.96 -25.09 55.39
CA THR A 49 32.66 -25.46 55.97
C THR A 49 31.68 -25.90 54.88
N ARG A 50 31.06 -27.06 55.08
CA ARG A 50 30.27 -27.81 54.10
C ARG A 50 28.78 -27.67 54.40
N ARG A 51 27.98 -27.03 53.53
CA ARG A 51 26.51 -27.04 53.54
C ARG A 51 25.93 -27.05 52.11
N PRO A 52 24.65 -27.46 51.92
CA PRO A 52 24.31 -28.39 50.84
C PRO A 52 23.87 -27.76 49.51
N ARG A 53 23.96 -28.57 48.45
CA ARG A 53 23.50 -28.26 47.09
C ARG A 53 21.98 -28.09 47.06
N THR A 54 21.49 -26.91 46.69
CA THR A 54 20.14 -26.74 46.14
C THR A 54 20.26 -26.54 44.63
N SER A 55 19.90 -27.57 43.87
CA SER A 55 19.92 -27.53 42.40
C SER A 55 18.74 -26.74 41.83
N ARG A 56 18.80 -25.40 41.91
CA ARG A 56 18.00 -24.56 41.01
C ARG A 56 18.76 -24.40 39.69
N GLY A 57 18.29 -25.12 38.67
CA GLY A 57 18.81 -25.00 37.32
C GLY A 57 18.60 -23.59 36.79
N SER A 58 19.67 -22.79 36.73
CA SER A 58 19.67 -21.50 36.06
C SER A 58 19.74 -21.70 34.55
N SER A 59 18.59 -21.98 33.95
CA SER A 59 18.39 -21.94 32.51
C SER A 59 18.72 -20.54 31.99
N ARG A 60 19.99 -20.32 31.61
CA ARG A 60 20.40 -19.11 30.90
C ARG A 60 19.47 -18.97 29.68
N PRO A 61 18.72 -17.87 29.53
CA PRO A 61 17.90 -17.69 28.35
C PRO A 61 18.85 -17.63 27.14
N ARG A 62 18.80 -18.65 26.29
CA ARG A 62 19.42 -18.59 24.97
C ARG A 62 18.83 -17.36 24.29
N ILE A 63 19.67 -16.35 24.05
CA ILE A 63 19.31 -15.21 23.21
C ILE A 63 19.08 -15.78 21.81
N ARG A 64 17.83 -16.16 21.52
CA ARG A 64 17.35 -16.43 20.17
C ARG A 64 17.59 -15.14 19.40
N ARG A 65 18.65 -15.12 18.57
CA ARG A 65 18.80 -14.10 17.53
C ARG A 65 17.49 -14.08 16.77
N SER A 66 16.74 -12.99 16.89
CA SER A 66 15.51 -12.81 16.12
C SER A 66 15.86 -12.93 14.64
N PRO A 67 14.99 -13.54 13.82
CA PRO A 67 15.23 -13.58 12.38
C PRO A 67 15.36 -12.13 11.91
N ARG A 68 16.53 -11.81 11.33
CA ARG A 68 16.92 -10.49 10.84
C ARG A 68 15.78 -10.01 9.93
N ARG A 69 14.92 -9.11 10.39
CA ARG A 69 13.72 -8.70 9.63
C ARG A 69 14.19 -7.99 8.36
N TRP A 70 13.93 -8.60 7.20
CA TRP A 70 14.29 -8.02 5.91
C TRP A 70 13.49 -6.73 5.72
N THR A 71 14.14 -5.66 5.26
CA THR A 71 13.41 -4.45 4.86
C THR A 71 12.58 -4.75 3.62
N VAL A 72 11.49 -4.01 3.42
CA VAL A 72 10.65 -4.13 2.21
C VAL A 72 11.51 -4.02 0.95
N ARG A 73 12.45 -3.07 0.93
CA ARG A 73 13.46 -2.89 -0.12
C ARG A 73 14.26 -4.16 -0.41
N THR A 74 14.84 -4.80 0.62
CA THR A 74 15.61 -6.05 0.42
C THR A 74 14.74 -7.21 -0.02
N ARG A 75 13.48 -7.29 0.45
CA ARG A 75 12.54 -8.35 0.05
C ARG A 75 12.19 -8.23 -1.43
N VAL A 76 11.67 -7.08 -1.86
CA VAL A 76 11.28 -6.81 -3.26
C VAL A 76 12.45 -7.07 -4.21
N LEU A 77 13.63 -6.50 -3.92
CA LEU A 77 14.82 -6.68 -4.77
C LEU A 77 15.24 -8.15 -4.88
N SER A 78 15.22 -8.89 -3.76
CA SER A 78 15.59 -10.31 -3.77
C SER A 78 14.60 -11.20 -4.53
N THR A 79 13.30 -10.90 -4.46
CA THR A 79 12.27 -11.65 -5.19
C THR A 79 12.39 -11.40 -6.70
N LEU A 80 12.63 -10.15 -7.10
CA LEU A 80 12.89 -9.80 -8.50
C LEU A 80 14.14 -10.52 -9.04
N LEU A 81 15.26 -10.45 -8.31
CA LEU A 81 16.51 -11.11 -8.71
C LEU A 81 16.40 -12.63 -8.74
N ALA A 82 15.68 -13.24 -7.80
CA ALA A 82 15.44 -14.68 -7.80
C ALA A 82 14.60 -15.11 -9.02
N PHE A 83 13.61 -14.32 -9.42
CA PHE A 83 12.80 -14.59 -10.61
C PHE A 83 13.62 -14.48 -11.90
N ILE A 84 14.43 -13.43 -12.04
CA ILE A 84 15.34 -13.25 -13.19
C ILE A 84 16.37 -14.39 -13.25
N ALA A 85 16.98 -14.76 -12.13
CA ALA A 85 17.95 -15.84 -12.05
C ALA A 85 17.32 -17.20 -12.40
N GLY A 86 16.09 -17.47 -11.94
CA GLY A 86 15.33 -18.66 -12.28
C GLY A 86 15.02 -18.73 -13.78
N GLY A 87 14.56 -17.62 -14.38
CA GLY A 87 14.32 -17.53 -15.83
C GLY A 87 15.57 -17.81 -16.66
N LEU A 88 16.69 -17.13 -16.33
CA LEU A 88 17.98 -17.35 -17.02
C LEU A 88 18.47 -18.79 -16.88
N ALA A 89 18.34 -19.40 -15.70
CA ALA A 89 18.74 -20.79 -15.46
C ALA A 89 17.89 -21.78 -16.29
N VAL A 90 16.56 -21.61 -16.31
CA VAL A 90 15.66 -22.47 -17.10
C VAL A 90 15.93 -22.32 -18.60
N THR A 91 16.08 -21.09 -19.10
CA THR A 91 16.41 -20.84 -20.51
C THR A 91 17.76 -21.46 -20.88
N GLY A 92 18.80 -21.23 -20.07
CA GLY A 92 20.13 -21.83 -20.32
C GLY A 92 20.08 -23.36 -20.34
N VAL A 93 19.49 -23.99 -19.32
CA VAL A 93 19.38 -25.46 -19.25
C VAL A 93 18.63 -26.02 -20.45
N LEU A 94 17.50 -25.43 -20.85
CA LEU A 94 16.73 -25.88 -22.01
C LEU A 94 17.51 -25.72 -23.33
N THR A 95 18.11 -24.55 -23.56
CA THR A 95 18.87 -24.26 -24.79
C THR A 95 20.08 -25.18 -24.93
N PHE A 96 20.92 -25.30 -23.89
CA PHE A 96 22.12 -26.13 -23.98
C PHE A 96 21.79 -27.62 -23.99
N ALA A 97 20.78 -28.08 -23.23
CA ALA A 97 20.33 -29.47 -23.32
C ALA A 97 19.68 -29.82 -24.67
N ALA A 98 19.19 -28.84 -25.43
CA ALA A 98 18.79 -29.03 -26.82
C ALA A 98 20.01 -29.08 -27.75
N GLN A 99 20.98 -28.18 -27.57
CA GLN A 99 22.21 -28.14 -28.39
C GLN A 99 23.08 -29.41 -28.23
N PHE A 100 23.31 -29.90 -27.00
CA PHE A 100 24.06 -31.14 -26.79
C PHE A 100 23.37 -32.35 -27.45
N ARG A 101 22.03 -32.45 -27.38
CA ARG A 101 21.29 -33.51 -28.08
C ARG A 101 21.33 -33.37 -29.60
N ALA A 102 21.25 -32.14 -30.11
CA ALA A 102 21.34 -31.86 -31.54
C ALA A 102 22.74 -32.15 -32.09
N LEU A 103 23.80 -31.95 -31.30
CA LEU A 103 25.16 -32.35 -31.62
C LEU A 103 25.28 -33.89 -31.69
N ASP A 104 24.87 -34.60 -30.63
CA ASP A 104 24.90 -36.06 -30.60
C ASP A 104 24.13 -36.67 -31.79
N GLN A 105 22.94 -36.13 -32.12
CA GLN A 105 22.14 -36.56 -33.27
C GLN A 105 22.75 -36.22 -34.62
N ARG A 106 23.48 -35.10 -34.72
CA ARG A 106 24.17 -34.69 -35.95
C ARG A 106 25.34 -35.62 -36.24
N VAL A 107 26.24 -35.83 -35.26
CA VAL A 107 27.41 -36.70 -35.42
C VAL A 107 27.00 -38.13 -35.78
N GLU A 108 25.96 -38.67 -35.12
CA GLU A 108 25.42 -40.00 -35.47
C GLU A 108 24.91 -40.03 -36.93
N ALA A 109 24.24 -38.97 -37.41
CA ALA A 109 23.72 -38.89 -38.78
C ALA A 109 24.82 -38.69 -39.84
N GLU A 110 25.86 -37.91 -39.53
CA GLU A 110 27.05 -37.73 -40.38
C GLU A 110 27.79 -39.07 -40.55
N LEU A 111 28.02 -39.81 -39.46
CA LEU A 111 28.60 -41.15 -39.54
C LEU A 111 27.73 -42.11 -40.39
N TRP A 112 26.41 -42.14 -40.21
CA TRP A 112 25.53 -42.97 -41.06
C TRP A 112 25.51 -42.53 -42.54
N GLN A 113 25.85 -41.28 -42.85
CA GLN A 113 26.05 -40.82 -44.23
C GLN A 113 27.32 -41.46 -44.83
N GLU A 114 28.45 -41.44 -44.13
CA GLU A 114 29.70 -42.08 -44.58
C GLU A 114 29.51 -43.58 -44.88
N HIS A 115 28.77 -44.31 -44.04
CA HIS A 115 28.39 -45.69 -44.33
C HIS A 115 27.51 -45.83 -45.59
N SER A 116 26.63 -44.87 -45.84
CA SER A 116 25.78 -44.85 -47.03
C SER A 116 26.59 -44.58 -48.30
N GLU A 117 27.60 -43.69 -48.23
CA GLU A 117 28.51 -43.39 -49.33
C GLU A 117 29.44 -44.58 -49.63
N LEU A 118 30.03 -45.19 -48.59
CA LEU A 118 30.75 -46.48 -48.71
C LEU A 118 29.89 -47.56 -49.38
N SER A 119 28.62 -47.67 -48.99
CA SER A 119 27.68 -48.65 -49.55
C SER A 119 27.34 -48.35 -51.02
N LEU A 120 27.29 -47.08 -51.42
CA LEU A 120 27.11 -46.69 -52.82
C LEU A 120 28.35 -47.00 -53.67
N ILE A 121 29.56 -46.80 -53.14
CA ILE A 121 30.82 -47.15 -53.79
C ILE A 121 30.91 -48.67 -53.97
N ALA A 122 30.69 -49.43 -52.89
CA ALA A 122 30.77 -50.91 -52.90
C ALA A 122 29.77 -51.56 -53.87
N ASN A 123 28.58 -50.97 -54.05
CA ASN A 123 27.54 -51.48 -54.95
C ASN A 123 27.48 -50.74 -56.31
N SER A 124 28.49 -49.93 -56.64
CA SER A 124 28.52 -49.21 -57.91
C SER A 124 28.71 -50.16 -59.09
N THR A 125 27.94 -49.92 -60.16
CA THR A 125 27.94 -50.75 -61.37
C THR A 125 28.30 -49.94 -62.62
N ASP A 126 28.90 -50.61 -63.59
CA ASP A 126 29.29 -50.02 -64.86
C ASP A 126 28.12 -49.92 -65.85
N ALA A 127 28.41 -49.55 -67.10
CA ALA A 127 27.40 -49.38 -68.14
C ALA A 127 26.74 -50.70 -68.61
N ASP A 128 27.39 -51.84 -68.37
CA ASP A 128 26.90 -53.18 -68.72
C ASP A 128 26.22 -53.87 -67.51
N GLY A 129 26.32 -53.27 -66.32
CA GLY A 129 25.67 -53.71 -65.09
C GLY A 129 26.54 -54.60 -64.19
N GLU A 130 27.83 -54.72 -64.49
CA GLU A 130 28.80 -55.43 -63.65
C GLU A 130 29.31 -54.51 -62.52
N THR A 131 29.66 -55.07 -61.36
CA THR A 131 30.18 -54.29 -60.23
C THR A 131 31.54 -53.71 -60.56
N ILE A 132 31.69 -52.37 -60.45
CA ILE A 132 32.95 -51.66 -60.77
C ILE A 132 34.10 -52.15 -59.87
N HIS A 133 33.79 -52.46 -58.62
CA HIS A 133 34.73 -52.91 -57.61
C HIS A 133 34.58 -54.41 -57.37
N THR A 134 35.60 -55.19 -57.77
CA THR A 134 35.61 -56.67 -57.66
C THR A 134 36.51 -57.19 -56.55
N THR A 135 37.21 -56.31 -55.83
CA THR A 135 38.01 -56.64 -54.63
C THR A 135 37.74 -55.66 -53.50
N VAL A 136 37.90 -56.12 -52.26
CA VAL A 136 37.80 -55.30 -51.04
C VAL A 136 38.77 -54.13 -51.10
N ASP A 137 40.02 -54.39 -51.52
CA ASP A 137 41.05 -53.37 -51.74
C ASP A 137 40.56 -52.23 -52.66
N SER A 138 39.88 -52.56 -53.76
CA SER A 138 39.37 -51.57 -54.72
C SER A 138 38.20 -50.73 -54.18
N VAL A 139 37.37 -51.29 -53.29
CA VAL A 139 36.29 -50.55 -52.61
C VAL A 139 36.90 -49.58 -51.61
N LEU A 140 37.80 -50.08 -50.76
CA LEU A 140 38.38 -49.30 -49.66
C LEU A 140 39.26 -48.17 -50.16
N VAL A 141 40.12 -48.39 -51.17
CA VAL A 141 40.93 -47.30 -51.73
C VAL A 141 40.06 -46.19 -52.33
N ASN A 142 38.97 -46.53 -53.02
CA ASN A 142 38.06 -45.54 -53.59
C ASN A 142 37.24 -44.82 -52.51
N ALA A 143 36.75 -45.53 -51.49
CA ALA A 143 36.07 -44.93 -50.35
C ALA A 143 36.99 -43.96 -49.59
N THR A 144 38.25 -44.33 -49.36
CA THR A 144 39.22 -43.48 -48.65
C THR A 144 39.75 -42.31 -49.50
N ASP A 145 39.95 -42.47 -50.81
CA ASP A 145 40.32 -41.35 -51.70
C ASP A 145 39.13 -40.41 -52.01
N SER A 146 37.88 -40.89 -51.89
CA SER A 146 36.66 -40.09 -52.06
C SER A 146 36.22 -39.39 -50.77
N ALA A 147 36.58 -39.93 -49.60
CA ALA A 147 36.29 -39.31 -48.31
C ALA A 147 36.90 -37.91 -48.23
N ALA A 148 36.11 -36.95 -47.72
CA ALA A 148 36.53 -35.58 -47.48
C ALA A 148 36.30 -35.22 -46.00
N PRO A 149 37.15 -35.74 -45.08
CA PRO A 149 36.92 -35.62 -43.63
C PRO A 149 36.79 -34.16 -43.20
N SER A 150 35.85 -33.90 -42.30
CA SER A 150 35.70 -32.61 -41.63
C SER A 150 36.83 -32.35 -40.61
N ASP A 151 36.95 -31.10 -40.13
CA ASP A 151 37.92 -30.65 -39.11
C ASP A 151 37.91 -31.48 -37.79
N HIS A 152 36.89 -32.32 -37.61
CA HIS A 152 36.64 -33.11 -36.41
C HIS A 152 36.65 -34.62 -36.69
N GLU A 153 37.21 -35.05 -37.82
CA GLU A 153 37.02 -36.39 -38.36
C GLU A 153 38.32 -37.03 -38.85
N SER A 154 38.40 -38.35 -38.68
CA SER A 154 39.50 -39.18 -39.18
C SER A 154 38.94 -40.44 -39.83
N VAL A 155 39.46 -40.79 -41.00
CA VAL A 155 39.06 -41.97 -41.76
C VAL A 155 40.26 -42.89 -41.94
N ILE A 156 40.06 -44.19 -41.75
CA ILE A 156 41.07 -45.21 -41.99
C ILE A 156 40.42 -46.50 -42.47
N ALA A 157 41.08 -47.16 -43.43
CA ALA A 157 40.67 -48.46 -43.94
C ALA A 157 41.72 -49.53 -43.60
N LEU A 158 41.23 -50.65 -43.05
CA LEU A 158 41.99 -51.83 -42.65
C LEU A 158 41.73 -52.95 -43.66
N ILE A 159 42.75 -53.74 -43.99
CA ILE A 159 42.62 -55.00 -44.74
C ILE A 159 43.30 -56.11 -43.93
N ASP A 160 42.57 -57.20 -43.70
CA ASP A 160 43.02 -58.36 -42.93
C ASP A 160 43.58 -58.00 -41.52
N GLY A 161 43.04 -56.92 -40.94
CA GLY A 161 43.40 -56.37 -39.63
C GLY A 161 44.46 -55.24 -39.66
N GLU A 162 45.09 -54.98 -40.80
CA GLU A 162 46.22 -54.04 -40.91
C GLU A 162 45.84 -52.70 -41.56
N PRO A 163 46.28 -51.54 -41.03
CA PRO A 163 46.16 -50.22 -41.66
C PRO A 163 46.67 -50.18 -43.09
N ARG A 164 45.78 -49.90 -44.05
CA ARG A 164 46.11 -49.91 -45.48
C ARG A 164 45.93 -48.57 -46.19
N TYR A 165 44.83 -47.87 -45.93
CA TYR A 165 44.50 -46.60 -46.57
C TYR A 165 44.06 -45.56 -45.54
N GLN A 166 44.49 -44.30 -45.72
CA GLN A 166 44.01 -43.13 -45.00
C GLN A 166 43.98 -41.91 -45.95
N PRO A 167 43.08 -40.93 -45.77
CA PRO A 167 43.04 -39.74 -46.61
C PRO A 167 44.34 -38.93 -46.50
N ARG A 168 44.70 -38.22 -47.58
CA ARG A 168 45.92 -37.39 -47.61
C ARG A 168 45.82 -36.12 -46.76
N GLN A 169 44.61 -35.70 -46.42
CA GLN A 169 44.31 -34.57 -45.56
C GLN A 169 43.17 -34.95 -44.62
N GLN A 170 43.43 -34.87 -43.33
CA GLN A 170 42.49 -35.01 -42.22
C GLN A 170 43.10 -34.29 -41.01
N ASP A 171 42.27 -33.64 -40.19
CA ASP A 171 42.76 -32.80 -39.08
C ASP A 171 43.36 -33.61 -37.92
N PHE A 172 43.02 -34.90 -37.84
CA PHE A 172 43.77 -35.87 -37.05
C PHE A 172 43.78 -37.26 -37.68
N ALA A 173 44.75 -38.09 -37.26
CA ALA A 173 44.77 -39.51 -37.55
C ALA A 173 44.31 -40.30 -36.32
N LEU A 174 43.44 -41.29 -36.52
CA LEU A 174 42.99 -42.23 -35.49
C LEU A 174 44.10 -43.17 -35.02
N LEU A 175 45.00 -43.55 -35.94
CA LEU A 175 46.23 -44.32 -35.67
C LEU A 175 47.43 -43.50 -36.17
N PRO A 176 47.90 -42.49 -35.41
CA PRO A 176 48.97 -41.60 -35.84
C PRO A 176 50.34 -42.30 -35.82
N GLU A 177 51.11 -42.13 -36.89
CA GLU A 177 52.53 -42.49 -36.87
C GLU A 177 53.30 -41.57 -35.90
N PRO A 178 54.30 -42.10 -35.16
CA PRO A 178 55.09 -41.29 -34.24
C PRO A 178 55.89 -40.21 -35.02
N PRO A 179 55.94 -38.96 -34.55
CA PRO A 179 56.68 -37.88 -35.22
C PRO A 179 58.16 -38.24 -35.45
N GLU A 180 58.72 -37.85 -36.60
CA GLU A 180 60.14 -38.12 -36.95
C GLU A 180 61.14 -37.54 -35.93
N ASP A 181 60.73 -36.52 -35.17
CA ASP A 181 61.51 -35.83 -34.15
C ASP A 181 61.14 -36.21 -32.70
N ALA A 182 60.21 -37.15 -32.50
CA ALA A 182 59.79 -37.60 -31.17
C ALA A 182 60.91 -38.33 -30.42
N SER A 183 60.89 -38.25 -29.07
CA SER A 183 61.79 -39.08 -28.27
C SER A 183 61.40 -40.56 -28.39
N HIS A 184 62.36 -41.47 -28.19
CA HIS A 184 62.07 -42.91 -28.24
C HIS A 184 60.98 -43.35 -27.24
N ALA A 185 60.81 -42.62 -26.13
CA ALA A 185 59.77 -42.89 -25.15
C ALA A 185 58.39 -42.40 -25.62
N ASP A 186 58.33 -41.21 -26.22
CA ASP A 186 57.07 -40.65 -26.73
C ASP A 186 56.60 -41.42 -27.97
N ALA A 187 57.52 -41.76 -28.89
CA ALA A 187 57.24 -42.59 -30.05
C ALA A 187 56.67 -43.97 -29.64
N ALA A 188 57.31 -44.63 -28.66
CA ALA A 188 56.83 -45.91 -28.14
C ALA A 188 55.46 -45.80 -27.44
N ALA A 189 55.16 -44.67 -26.79
CA ALA A 189 53.84 -44.43 -26.19
C ALA A 189 52.75 -44.24 -27.25
N VAL A 190 53.02 -43.46 -28.31
CA VAL A 190 52.09 -43.24 -29.42
C VAL A 190 51.80 -44.55 -30.16
N THR A 191 52.84 -45.36 -30.45
CA THR A 191 52.66 -46.68 -31.07
C THR A 191 51.88 -47.64 -30.18
N ALA A 192 52.19 -47.72 -28.88
CA ALA A 192 51.46 -48.60 -27.96
C ALA A 192 49.98 -48.19 -27.79
N GLU A 193 49.68 -46.89 -27.76
CA GLU A 193 48.28 -46.41 -27.74
C GLU A 193 47.58 -46.72 -29.08
N SER A 194 48.25 -46.56 -30.21
CA SER A 194 47.70 -46.91 -31.53
C SER A 194 47.42 -48.42 -31.66
N GLU A 195 48.32 -49.28 -31.17
CA GLU A 195 48.09 -50.73 -31.11
C GLU A 195 46.86 -51.08 -30.23
N MET A 196 46.65 -50.37 -29.13
CA MET A 196 45.46 -50.55 -28.28
C MET A 196 44.17 -50.09 -28.97
N VAL A 197 44.19 -48.92 -29.63
CA VAL A 197 43.04 -48.39 -30.38
C VAL A 197 42.68 -49.31 -31.55
N LEU A 198 43.68 -49.83 -32.27
CA LEU A 198 43.47 -50.82 -33.34
C LEU A 198 42.85 -52.11 -32.79
N ALA A 199 43.33 -52.62 -31.64
CA ALA A 199 42.74 -53.79 -31.00
C ALA A 199 41.28 -53.54 -30.55
N GLU A 200 40.95 -52.35 -30.06
CA GLU A 200 39.57 -51.97 -29.69
C GLU A 200 38.64 -51.87 -30.91
N ILE A 201 39.13 -51.32 -32.03
CA ILE A 201 38.40 -51.32 -33.32
C ILE A 201 38.08 -52.75 -33.77
N LEU A 202 39.07 -53.64 -33.72
CA LEU A 202 38.92 -55.04 -34.18
C LEU A 202 38.04 -55.88 -33.23
N ASP A 203 38.06 -55.62 -31.91
CA ASP A 203 37.13 -56.28 -30.95
C ASP A 203 35.68 -55.76 -31.10
N ALA A 204 35.52 -54.47 -31.43
CA ALA A 204 34.21 -53.87 -31.71
C ALA A 204 33.65 -54.22 -33.10
N GLN A 205 34.46 -54.72 -34.03
CA GLN A 205 34.04 -55.11 -35.37
C GLN A 205 33.02 -56.26 -35.32
N VAL A 206 31.93 -56.12 -36.08
CA VAL A 206 30.95 -57.20 -36.28
C VAL A 206 30.89 -57.56 -37.77
N PRO A 207 31.14 -58.83 -38.17
CA PRO A 207 31.11 -59.25 -39.56
C PRO A 207 29.80 -58.88 -40.27
N ASP A 208 29.92 -58.40 -41.50
CA ASP A 208 28.83 -57.94 -42.38
C ASP A 208 27.87 -56.93 -41.73
N ARG A 209 28.36 -56.14 -40.77
CA ARG A 209 27.59 -55.08 -40.10
C ARG A 209 28.40 -53.80 -39.95
N THR A 210 27.66 -52.73 -39.67
CA THR A 210 28.18 -51.44 -39.26
C THR A 210 27.69 -51.11 -37.86
N VAL A 211 28.60 -50.65 -37.00
CA VAL A 211 28.32 -50.24 -35.62
C VAL A 211 28.92 -48.87 -35.35
N ILE A 212 28.28 -48.10 -34.46
CA ILE A 212 28.82 -46.84 -33.93
C ILE A 212 29.10 -47.03 -32.44
N VAL A 213 30.35 -46.85 -32.03
CA VAL A 213 30.82 -47.03 -30.66
C VAL A 213 31.42 -45.74 -30.09
N PRO A 214 31.26 -45.45 -28.80
CA PRO A 214 32.06 -44.44 -28.12
C PRO A 214 33.45 -45.01 -27.81
N MET A 215 34.51 -44.27 -28.10
CA MET A 215 35.90 -44.65 -27.78
C MET A 215 36.64 -43.45 -27.17
N GLU A 216 37.69 -43.72 -26.39
CA GLU A 216 38.62 -42.69 -25.90
C GLU A 216 40.01 -43.01 -26.45
N ALA A 217 40.55 -42.15 -27.32
CA ALA A 217 41.84 -42.38 -27.99
C ALA A 217 42.64 -41.08 -28.10
N HIS A 218 43.93 -41.12 -27.74
CA HIS A 218 44.84 -39.97 -27.77
C HIS A 218 44.29 -38.75 -27.00
N GLY A 219 43.55 -38.99 -25.91
CA GLY A 219 42.90 -37.96 -25.10
C GLY A 219 41.68 -37.28 -25.76
N ARG A 220 41.10 -37.88 -26.80
CA ARG A 220 39.85 -37.43 -27.44
C ARG A 220 38.67 -38.32 -27.07
N ASP A 221 37.51 -37.71 -26.82
CA ASP A 221 36.23 -38.43 -26.77
C ASP A 221 35.74 -38.62 -28.21
N LEU A 222 35.73 -39.85 -28.71
CA LEU A 222 35.40 -40.17 -30.09
C LEU A 222 34.05 -40.87 -30.22
N ARG A 223 33.38 -40.61 -31.35
CA ARG A 223 32.33 -41.49 -31.90
C ARG A 223 32.88 -42.15 -33.15
N VAL A 224 33.02 -43.47 -33.10
CA VAL A 224 33.68 -44.25 -34.14
C VAL A 224 32.67 -45.17 -34.81
N LEU A 225 32.47 -44.97 -36.11
CA LEU A 225 31.78 -45.92 -36.98
C LEU A 225 32.78 -46.95 -37.48
N ILE A 226 32.39 -48.23 -37.38
CA ILE A 226 33.17 -49.37 -37.84
C ILE A 226 32.27 -50.16 -38.78
N ALA A 227 32.59 -50.15 -40.08
CA ALA A 227 31.85 -50.85 -41.13
C ALA A 227 32.68 -52.01 -41.69
N SER A 228 32.17 -53.24 -41.55
CA SER A 228 32.74 -54.41 -42.21
C SER A 228 32.48 -54.35 -43.73
N VAL A 229 33.52 -54.55 -44.54
CA VAL A 229 33.45 -54.55 -46.01
C VAL A 229 33.86 -55.93 -46.53
N SER A 230 32.96 -56.57 -47.27
CA SER A 230 33.14 -57.88 -47.90
C SER A 230 32.68 -57.80 -49.37
N VAL A 231 33.43 -58.44 -50.28
CA VAL A 231 33.13 -58.46 -51.72
C VAL A 231 33.00 -59.91 -52.19
N ALA A 232 31.94 -60.21 -52.95
CA ALA A 232 31.63 -61.58 -53.34
C ALA A 232 32.69 -62.17 -54.29
N GLY A 233 33.50 -63.11 -53.79
CA GLY A 233 34.58 -63.76 -54.55
C GLY A 233 35.98 -63.30 -54.15
N ASP A 234 36.09 -62.33 -53.24
CA ASP A 234 37.33 -61.98 -52.55
C ASP A 234 37.39 -62.69 -51.18
N GLU A 235 38.58 -63.13 -50.77
CA GLU A 235 38.80 -63.75 -49.44
C GLU A 235 39.26 -62.73 -48.38
N GLN A 236 39.66 -61.52 -48.80
CA GLN A 236 40.08 -60.44 -47.91
C GLN A 236 38.94 -59.93 -47.02
N GLN A 237 39.28 -59.49 -45.81
CA GLN A 237 38.34 -58.82 -44.91
C GLN A 237 38.69 -57.34 -44.77
N GLY A 238 37.77 -56.48 -45.20
CA GLY A 238 37.90 -55.03 -45.11
C GLY A 238 37.20 -54.47 -43.89
N VAL A 239 37.77 -53.41 -43.32
CA VAL A 239 37.07 -52.57 -42.34
C VAL A 239 37.27 -51.11 -42.72
N PHE A 240 36.17 -50.38 -42.87
CA PHE A 240 36.17 -48.93 -43.04
C PHE A 240 35.79 -48.28 -41.72
N VAL A 241 36.66 -47.40 -41.22
CA VAL A 241 36.53 -46.79 -39.90
C VAL A 241 36.50 -45.27 -40.04
N VAL A 242 35.50 -44.64 -39.43
CA VAL A 242 35.34 -43.19 -39.38
C VAL A 242 35.20 -42.76 -37.93
N ALA A 243 36.05 -41.86 -37.45
CA ALA A 243 36.06 -41.39 -36.07
C ALA A 243 35.85 -39.87 -35.98
N ASN A 244 34.85 -39.44 -35.21
CA ASN A 244 34.52 -38.03 -34.98
C ASN A 244 34.88 -37.59 -33.54
N ASP A 245 35.67 -36.52 -33.37
CA ASP A 245 36.00 -35.89 -32.06
C ASP A 245 34.81 -35.06 -31.55
N ILE A 246 33.78 -35.78 -31.09
CA ILE A 246 32.63 -35.20 -30.40
C ILE A 246 33.05 -34.48 -29.11
N GLY A 247 34.20 -34.86 -28.51
CA GLY A 247 34.82 -34.15 -27.39
C GLY A 247 35.16 -32.71 -27.73
N ALA A 248 35.80 -32.45 -28.87
CA ALA A 248 36.12 -31.12 -29.37
C ALA A 248 34.86 -30.27 -29.58
N GLN A 249 33.88 -30.79 -30.31
CA GLN A 249 32.61 -30.09 -30.55
C GLN A 249 31.87 -29.77 -29.23
N ARG A 250 31.92 -30.68 -28.24
CA ARG A 250 31.38 -30.44 -26.89
C ARG A 250 32.16 -29.37 -26.12
N ARG A 251 33.48 -29.26 -26.28
CA ARG A 251 34.30 -28.18 -25.67
C ARG A 251 33.88 -26.80 -26.20
N GLU A 252 33.55 -26.66 -27.48
CA GLU A 252 33.02 -25.42 -28.05
C GLU A 252 31.64 -25.03 -27.46
N LEU A 253 30.74 -26.02 -27.31
CA LEU A 253 29.47 -25.80 -26.61
C LEU A 253 29.68 -25.35 -25.15
N TRP A 254 30.67 -25.90 -24.44
CA TRP A 254 31.02 -25.43 -23.09
C TRP A 254 31.55 -23.99 -23.06
N GLN A 255 32.26 -23.53 -24.08
CA GLN A 255 32.64 -22.12 -24.19
C GLN A 255 31.41 -21.21 -24.36
N SER A 256 30.40 -21.66 -25.12
CA SER A 256 29.11 -20.97 -25.25
C SER A 256 28.33 -20.94 -23.92
N VAL A 257 28.35 -22.04 -23.15
CA VAL A 257 27.77 -22.10 -21.79
C VAL A 257 28.47 -21.12 -20.85
N ALA A 258 29.80 -21.02 -20.90
CA ALA A 258 30.57 -20.09 -20.08
C ALA A 258 30.25 -18.63 -20.41
N LEU A 259 30.17 -18.28 -21.71
CA LEU A 259 29.81 -16.94 -22.17
C LEU A 259 28.39 -16.55 -21.74
N PHE A 260 27.41 -17.44 -21.94
CA PHE A 260 26.02 -17.23 -21.49
C PHE A 260 25.93 -17.04 -19.97
N SER A 261 26.69 -17.83 -19.20
CA SER A 261 26.74 -17.73 -17.74
C SER A 261 27.33 -16.39 -17.29
N GLY A 262 28.41 -15.92 -17.93
CA GLY A 262 29.01 -14.61 -17.67
C GLY A 262 28.05 -13.46 -17.96
N MET A 263 27.36 -13.49 -19.11
CA MET A 263 26.30 -12.54 -19.45
C MET A 263 25.14 -12.58 -18.45
N SER A 264 24.73 -13.76 -18.00
CA SER A 264 23.65 -13.92 -17.02
C SER A 264 23.99 -13.27 -15.68
N VAL A 265 25.23 -13.42 -15.20
CA VAL A 265 25.71 -12.72 -13.99
C VAL A 265 25.73 -11.20 -14.19
N LEU A 266 26.19 -10.71 -15.35
CA LEU A 266 26.18 -9.28 -15.67
C LEU A 266 24.76 -8.69 -15.66
N VAL A 267 23.80 -9.39 -16.26
CA VAL A 267 22.37 -9.01 -16.26
C VAL A 267 21.81 -8.96 -14.83
N LEU A 268 22.13 -9.94 -13.97
CA LEU A 268 21.70 -9.95 -12.57
C LEU A 268 22.31 -8.79 -11.77
N LEU A 269 23.58 -8.45 -11.98
CA LEU A 269 24.22 -7.30 -11.35
C LEU A 269 23.58 -5.97 -11.80
N LEU A 270 23.31 -5.82 -13.10
CA LEU A 270 22.66 -4.62 -13.65
C LEU A 270 21.22 -4.48 -13.13
N ALA A 271 20.43 -5.55 -13.17
CA ALA A 271 19.07 -5.58 -12.63
C ALA A 271 19.06 -5.29 -11.12
N GLY A 272 20.06 -5.80 -10.38
CA GLY A 272 20.23 -5.55 -8.96
C GLY A 272 20.53 -4.08 -8.65
N TRP A 273 21.39 -3.45 -9.45
CA TRP A 273 21.71 -2.03 -9.33
C TRP A 273 20.52 -1.13 -9.68
N VAL A 274 19.86 -1.35 -10.82
CA VAL A 274 18.67 -0.59 -11.24
C VAL A 274 17.55 -0.76 -10.21
N GLY A 275 17.25 -1.99 -9.79
CA GLY A 275 16.25 -2.28 -8.77
C GLY A 275 16.57 -1.61 -7.43
N TYR A 276 17.84 -1.61 -7.01
CA TYR A 276 18.26 -0.91 -5.79
C TYR A 276 17.98 0.59 -5.86
N VAL A 277 18.28 1.25 -6.98
CA VAL A 277 18.03 2.69 -7.18
C VAL A 277 16.52 2.99 -7.23
N VAL A 278 15.76 2.28 -8.08
CA VAL A 278 14.31 2.50 -8.27
C VAL A 278 13.53 2.26 -6.97
N THR A 279 13.74 1.12 -6.30
CA THR A 279 13.07 0.83 -5.03
C THR A 279 13.49 1.81 -3.92
N GLY A 280 14.72 2.33 -3.98
CA GLY A 280 15.19 3.39 -3.07
C GLY A 280 14.44 4.71 -3.25
N ARG A 281 14.11 5.08 -4.49
CA ARG A 281 13.36 6.31 -4.80
C ARG A 281 11.87 6.16 -4.44
N LEU A 282 11.25 5.04 -4.81
CA LEU A 282 9.81 4.78 -4.56
C LEU A 282 9.47 4.62 -3.07
N LEU A 283 10.32 3.98 -2.27
CA LEU A 283 10.02 3.76 -0.84
C LEU A 283 10.46 4.90 0.08
N ARG A 284 11.14 5.94 -0.43
CA ARG A 284 11.61 7.07 0.39
C ARG A 284 10.46 7.82 1.08
N PRO A 285 9.34 8.18 0.42
CA PRO A 285 8.26 8.92 1.08
C PRO A 285 7.60 8.15 2.23
N LEU A 286 7.64 6.82 2.22
CA LEU A 286 7.14 6.00 3.34
C LEU A 286 8.06 6.06 4.57
N VAL A 287 9.37 6.25 4.37
CA VAL A 287 10.32 6.50 5.46
C VAL A 287 10.12 7.89 6.04
N ASP A 288 9.92 8.89 5.17
CA ASP A 288 9.68 10.28 5.56
C ASP A 288 8.33 10.42 6.30
N LEU A 289 7.26 9.76 5.81
CA LEU A 289 5.95 9.70 6.46
C LEU A 289 6.02 9.03 7.84
N ARG A 290 6.77 7.92 7.97
CA ARG A 290 7.04 7.30 9.28
C ARG A 290 7.77 8.26 10.21
N GLY A 291 8.80 8.94 9.72
CA GLY A 291 9.57 9.92 10.50
C GLY A 291 8.68 11.08 10.98
N ALA A 292 7.75 11.55 10.16
CA ALA A 292 6.75 12.52 10.55
C ALA A 292 5.78 11.95 11.60
N THR A 293 5.29 10.72 11.45
CA THR A 293 4.37 10.11 12.44
C THR A 293 5.03 9.90 13.81
N GLU A 294 6.35 9.65 13.85
CA GLU A 294 7.13 9.55 15.09
C GLU A 294 7.41 10.92 15.75
N GLN A 295 7.20 12.03 15.04
CA GLN A 295 7.44 13.41 15.52
C GLN A 295 6.16 14.21 15.80
N VAL A 296 5.03 13.90 15.15
CA VAL A 296 3.75 14.57 15.41
C VAL A 296 3.35 14.38 16.88
N THR A 297 3.26 15.50 17.59
CA THR A 297 2.81 15.56 18.99
C THR A 297 1.71 16.61 19.12
N VAL A 298 0.91 16.55 20.19
CA VAL A 298 -0.19 17.53 20.42
C VAL A 298 0.32 19.00 20.46
N THR A 299 1.61 19.18 20.76
CA THR A 299 2.32 20.46 20.77
C THR A 299 2.92 20.87 19.42
N ASP A 300 3.29 19.91 18.57
CA ASP A 300 3.84 20.17 17.23
C ASP A 300 3.08 19.36 16.17
N LEU A 301 2.11 20.05 15.58
CA LEU A 301 1.30 19.60 14.45
C LEU A 301 1.67 20.36 13.15
N GLU A 302 2.66 21.26 13.19
CA GLU A 302 3.01 22.12 12.05
C GLU A 302 3.85 21.37 11.01
N HIS A 303 4.53 20.29 11.42
CA HIS A 303 5.25 19.45 10.49
C HIS A 303 4.35 18.87 9.39
N ARG A 304 4.87 18.79 8.17
CA ARG A 304 4.16 18.28 6.99
C ARG A 304 5.01 17.27 6.26
N VAL A 305 4.38 16.22 5.74
CA VAL A 305 5.03 15.27 4.84
C VAL A 305 5.16 15.92 3.47
N GLN A 306 6.37 15.93 2.90
CA GLN A 306 6.58 16.37 1.52
C GLN A 306 5.80 15.45 0.58
N VAL A 307 4.87 16.01 -0.20
CA VAL A 307 4.17 15.27 -1.24
C VAL A 307 5.12 15.13 -2.43
N PRO A 308 5.45 13.92 -2.90
CA PRO A 308 6.30 13.75 -4.06
C PRO A 308 5.65 14.32 -5.34
N ASP A 309 6.47 14.74 -6.30
CA ASP A 309 6.01 15.11 -7.63
C ASP A 309 5.59 13.86 -8.43
N GLY A 310 4.41 13.33 -8.11
CA GLY A 310 3.84 12.14 -8.72
C GLY A 310 2.32 12.06 -8.50
N GLY A 311 1.60 11.59 -9.51
CA GLY A 311 0.16 11.31 -9.41
C GLY A 311 -0.15 9.90 -8.87
N ASP A 312 0.71 9.36 -8.01
CA ASP A 312 0.67 7.95 -7.57
C ASP A 312 0.02 7.75 -6.20
N ASP A 313 -0.26 6.49 -5.85
CA ASP A 313 -0.90 6.10 -4.59
C ASP A 313 -0.14 6.60 -3.34
N ILE A 314 1.19 6.70 -3.44
CA ILE A 314 2.06 7.18 -2.36
C ILE A 314 1.84 8.68 -2.13
N SER A 315 1.72 9.44 -3.22
CA SER A 315 1.47 10.88 -3.18
C SER A 315 0.04 11.19 -2.72
N ALA A 316 -0.95 10.38 -3.13
CA ALA A 316 -2.32 10.44 -2.61
C ALA A 316 -2.38 10.14 -1.10
N LEU A 317 -1.62 9.15 -0.62
CA LEU A 317 -1.51 8.83 0.82
C LEU A 317 -0.89 10.00 1.62
N ALA A 318 0.17 10.62 1.11
CA ALA A 318 0.80 11.78 1.73
C ALA A 318 -0.16 12.99 1.82
N GLN A 319 -0.93 13.26 0.77
CA GLN A 319 -1.97 14.30 0.77
C GLN A 319 -3.07 14.02 1.81
N ASN A 320 -3.58 12.77 1.87
CA ASN A 320 -4.61 12.38 2.83
C ASN A 320 -4.12 12.49 4.28
N PHE A 321 -2.84 12.16 4.54
CA PHE A 321 -2.22 12.35 5.85
C PHE A 321 -2.12 13.84 6.23
N ASN A 322 -1.66 14.70 5.31
CA ASN A 322 -1.60 16.14 5.56
C ASN A 322 -2.99 16.75 5.81
N ARG A 323 -4.04 16.33 5.08
CA ARG A 323 -5.44 16.76 5.32
C ARG A 323 -5.98 16.29 6.68
N MET A 324 -5.57 15.11 7.13
CA MET A 324 -5.90 14.63 8.48
C MET A 324 -5.23 15.50 9.56
N LEU A 325 -3.96 15.88 9.39
CA LEU A 325 -3.25 16.78 10.32
C LEU A 325 -3.90 18.17 10.38
N GLU A 326 -4.28 18.73 9.23
CA GLU A 326 -5.00 20.01 9.12
C GLU A 326 -6.30 19.98 9.93
N ARG A 327 -7.16 18.98 9.73
CA ARG A 327 -8.42 18.84 10.49
C ARG A 327 -8.21 18.62 11.99
N ILE A 328 -7.10 18.01 12.39
CA ILE A 328 -6.70 17.89 13.81
C ILE A 328 -6.24 19.24 14.37
N GLN A 329 -5.47 20.04 13.62
CA GLN A 329 -5.05 21.38 14.03
C GLN A 329 -6.23 22.32 14.20
N GLU A 330 -7.18 22.32 13.26
CA GLU A 330 -8.39 23.15 13.32
C GLU A 330 -9.19 22.85 14.60
N GLY A 331 -9.48 21.57 14.86
CA GLY A 331 -10.18 21.15 16.08
C GLY A 331 -9.44 21.52 17.37
N PHE A 332 -8.10 21.38 17.42
CA PHE A 332 -7.31 21.84 18.58
C PHE A 332 -7.30 23.37 18.73
N ALA A 333 -7.30 24.12 17.63
CA ALA A 333 -7.35 25.58 17.65
C ALA A 333 -8.71 26.07 18.18
N GLU A 334 -9.81 25.48 17.72
CA GLU A 334 -11.16 25.75 18.23
C GLU A 334 -11.30 25.39 19.70
N GLN A 335 -10.79 24.22 20.13
CA GLN A 335 -10.80 23.82 21.54
C GLN A 335 -10.02 24.81 22.42
N ARG A 336 -8.87 25.32 21.95
CA ARG A 336 -8.09 26.33 22.68
C ARG A 336 -8.83 27.67 22.80
N ARG A 337 -9.48 28.14 21.73
CA ARG A 337 -10.33 29.35 21.78
C ARG A 337 -11.46 29.16 22.79
N PHE A 338 -12.23 28.08 22.66
CA PHE A 338 -13.32 27.75 23.57
C PHE A 338 -12.89 27.71 25.05
N MET A 339 -11.76 27.07 25.38
CA MET A 339 -11.22 27.07 26.74
C MET A 339 -10.79 28.47 27.23
N SER A 340 -10.26 29.31 26.34
CA SER A 340 -9.96 30.72 26.64
C SER A 340 -11.24 31.49 26.95
N ASP A 341 -12.26 31.36 26.12
CA ASP A 341 -13.51 32.12 26.22
C ASP A 341 -14.28 31.75 27.50
N VAL A 342 -14.40 30.45 27.80
CA VAL A 342 -14.90 29.92 29.09
C VAL A 342 -14.12 30.53 30.26
N GLY A 343 -12.79 30.58 30.16
CA GLY A 343 -11.92 31.14 31.19
C GLY A 343 -12.06 32.65 31.40
N HIS A 344 -12.59 33.40 30.41
CA HIS A 344 -12.89 34.83 30.55
C HIS A 344 -14.29 35.04 31.12
N GLU A 345 -15.32 34.38 30.57
CA GLU A 345 -16.71 34.53 31.01
C GLU A 345 -16.96 33.99 32.43
N LEU A 346 -16.11 33.10 32.97
CA LEU A 346 -16.15 32.73 34.40
C LEU A 346 -15.31 33.65 35.31
N ARG A 347 -14.29 34.33 34.78
CA ARG A 347 -13.41 35.22 35.57
C ARG A 347 -14.08 36.53 35.93
N THR A 348 -14.83 37.13 35.01
CA THR A 348 -15.59 38.37 35.27
C THR A 348 -16.58 38.20 36.43
N PRO A 349 -17.48 37.19 36.43
CA PRO A 349 -18.33 36.86 37.58
C PRO A 349 -17.59 36.78 38.91
N LEU A 350 -16.53 35.96 38.94
CA LEU A 350 -15.76 35.69 40.14
C LEU A 350 -15.05 36.95 40.66
N THR A 351 -14.66 37.86 39.77
CA THR A 351 -14.05 39.14 40.12
C THR A 351 -15.08 40.11 40.72
N ILE A 352 -16.31 40.11 40.21
CA ILE A 352 -17.41 40.93 40.77
C ILE A 352 -17.78 40.41 42.15
N VAL A 353 -18.11 39.12 42.30
CA VAL A 353 -18.45 38.50 43.59
C VAL A 353 -17.37 38.77 44.63
N ARG A 354 -16.09 38.59 44.26
CA ARG A 354 -14.96 38.86 45.14
C ARG A 354 -14.83 40.34 45.49
N GLY A 355 -14.95 41.23 44.49
CA GLY A 355 -14.86 42.68 44.70
C GLY A 355 -15.94 43.18 45.65
N THR A 356 -17.20 42.80 45.42
CA THR A 356 -18.32 43.09 46.31
C THR A 356 -18.03 42.65 47.74
N MET A 357 -17.64 41.39 47.95
CA MET A 357 -17.31 40.83 49.28
C MET A 357 -16.05 41.47 49.93
N GLU A 358 -15.14 42.07 49.15
CA GLU A 358 -13.99 42.83 49.66
C GLU A 358 -14.35 44.28 50.03
N THR A 359 -15.48 44.81 49.53
CA THR A 359 -15.92 46.21 49.76
C THR A 359 -17.09 46.37 50.73
N THR A 360 -17.86 45.32 51.03
CA THR A 360 -19.02 45.37 51.94
C THR A 360 -18.64 45.86 53.34
N ASP A 361 -19.35 46.88 53.86
CA ASP A 361 -19.29 47.24 55.28
C ASP A 361 -20.16 46.28 56.10
N VAL A 362 -19.50 45.34 56.79
CA VAL A 362 -20.14 44.36 57.67
C VAL A 362 -20.90 44.95 58.87
N GLN A 363 -20.82 46.27 59.10
CA GLN A 363 -21.59 46.97 60.14
C GLN A 363 -22.90 47.56 59.61
N ASP A 364 -23.09 47.68 58.29
CA ASP A 364 -24.31 48.16 57.66
C ASP A 364 -25.18 46.98 57.16
N PRO A 365 -26.35 46.72 57.77
CA PRO A 365 -27.23 45.63 57.35
C PRO A 365 -27.75 45.77 55.91
N ASP A 366 -27.90 46.99 55.40
CA ASP A 366 -28.46 47.24 54.07
C ASP A 366 -27.40 46.96 52.99
N ASP A 367 -26.15 47.39 53.18
CA ASP A 367 -25.02 47.06 52.29
C ASP A 367 -24.70 45.55 52.31
N VAL A 368 -24.79 44.89 53.47
CA VAL A 368 -24.67 43.42 53.55
C VAL A 368 -25.78 42.72 52.75
N ALA A 369 -27.01 43.24 52.77
CA ALA A 369 -28.12 42.67 52.00
C ALA A 369 -27.94 42.88 50.48
N GLU A 370 -27.57 44.08 50.04
CA GLU A 370 -27.26 44.38 48.64
C GLU A 370 -26.07 43.54 48.13
N SER A 371 -24.99 43.50 48.90
CA SER A 371 -23.79 42.72 48.58
C SER A 371 -24.06 41.22 48.48
N HIS A 372 -24.91 40.68 49.37
CA HIS A 372 -25.37 39.29 49.30
C HIS A 372 -26.23 39.04 48.04
N GLN A 373 -27.14 39.95 47.69
CA GLN A 373 -27.96 39.84 46.48
C GLN A 373 -27.09 39.83 45.22
N ILE A 374 -26.18 40.80 45.07
CA ILE A 374 -25.24 40.89 43.92
C ILE A 374 -24.42 39.60 43.78
N ALA A 375 -23.91 39.07 44.89
CA ALA A 375 -23.14 37.83 44.88
C ALA A 375 -23.98 36.62 44.46
N MET A 376 -25.22 36.50 44.93
CA MET A 376 -26.13 35.42 44.55
C MET A 376 -26.53 35.51 43.07
N GLU A 377 -26.88 36.69 42.56
CA GLU A 377 -27.23 36.89 41.14
C GLU A 377 -26.10 36.49 40.19
N GLU A 378 -24.86 36.80 40.55
CA GLU A 378 -23.69 36.48 39.74
C GLU A 378 -23.26 35.01 39.89
N LEU A 379 -23.47 34.37 41.05
CA LEU A 379 -23.35 32.92 41.21
C LEU A 379 -24.39 32.15 40.39
N ASP A 380 -25.65 32.60 40.37
CA ASP A 380 -26.71 32.04 39.52
C ASP A 380 -26.44 32.26 38.02
N ARG A 381 -25.77 33.37 37.67
CA ARG A 381 -25.23 33.58 36.32
C ARG A 381 -24.12 32.58 35.98
N MET A 382 -23.16 32.34 36.88
CA MET A 382 -22.14 31.29 36.69
C MET A 382 -22.78 29.90 36.53
N GLY A 383 -23.77 29.56 37.36
CA GLY A 383 -24.51 28.30 37.27
C GLY A 383 -25.17 28.09 35.90
N ARG A 384 -25.81 29.14 35.35
CA ARG A 384 -26.38 29.11 33.99
C ARG A 384 -25.31 28.93 32.92
N VAL A 385 -24.18 29.64 33.00
CA VAL A 385 -23.05 29.48 32.05
C VAL A 385 -22.50 28.05 32.09
N VAL A 386 -22.31 27.46 33.27
CA VAL A 386 -21.84 26.06 33.41
C VAL A 386 -22.86 25.05 32.86
N GLY A 387 -24.16 25.33 33.03
CA GLY A 387 -25.25 24.57 32.40
C GLY A 387 -25.20 24.62 30.87
N ASP A 388 -25.20 25.81 30.30
CA ASP A 388 -25.08 26.05 28.85
C ASP A 388 -23.83 25.39 28.24
N LEU A 389 -22.70 25.41 28.96
CA LEU A 389 -21.45 24.76 28.53
C LEU A 389 -21.52 23.23 28.59
N SER A 390 -22.16 22.68 29.62
CA SER A 390 -22.39 21.24 29.74
C SER A 390 -23.31 20.74 28.63
N GLU A 391 -24.28 21.57 28.23
CA GLU A 391 -25.20 21.32 27.12
C GLU A 391 -24.46 21.32 25.77
N LEU A 392 -23.65 22.34 25.47
CA LEU A 392 -22.83 22.38 24.24
C LEU A 392 -21.76 21.27 24.18
N ALA A 393 -21.23 20.85 25.33
CA ALA A 393 -20.34 19.69 25.39
C ALA A 393 -21.10 18.36 25.14
N ALA A 394 -22.37 18.28 25.55
CA ALA A 394 -23.24 17.15 25.23
C ALA A 394 -23.68 17.16 23.76
N SER A 395 -23.85 18.32 23.13
CA SER A 395 -24.30 18.45 21.73
C SER A 395 -23.29 17.94 20.70
N SER A 396 -22.04 17.75 21.12
CA SER A 396 -20.99 17.12 20.29
C SER A 396 -21.10 15.58 20.23
N ARG A 397 -22.09 14.96 20.89
CA ARG A 397 -22.28 13.50 20.92
C ARG A 397 -23.26 13.04 19.83
N PRO A 398 -23.01 11.89 19.16
CA PRO A 398 -23.92 11.37 18.12
C PRO A 398 -25.35 11.07 18.60
N ASP A 399 -25.55 10.84 19.90
CA ASP A 399 -26.85 10.51 20.50
C ASP A 399 -27.54 11.71 21.20
N TYR A 400 -27.13 12.94 20.86
CA TYR A 400 -27.61 14.17 21.52
C TYR A 400 -29.10 14.47 21.31
N VAL A 401 -29.59 14.25 20.09
CA VAL A 401 -30.99 14.36 19.67
C VAL A 401 -31.52 12.95 19.45
N LYS A 402 -32.66 12.61 20.07
CA LYS A 402 -33.31 11.30 19.96
C LYS A 402 -34.67 11.45 19.30
N LEU A 403 -34.63 11.52 17.97
CA LEU A 403 -35.79 11.59 17.08
C LEU A 403 -36.79 10.47 17.42
N ARG A 404 -38.03 10.88 17.68
CA ARG A 404 -39.21 10.04 17.90
C ARG A 404 -40.41 10.72 17.24
N PRO A 405 -41.52 10.00 16.95
CA PRO A 405 -42.75 10.64 16.50
C PRO A 405 -43.28 11.64 17.54
N VAL A 406 -43.37 12.91 17.17
CA VAL A 406 -43.94 14.00 17.99
C VAL A 406 -45.13 14.62 17.25
N ASP A 407 -46.29 14.68 17.92
CA ASP A 407 -47.42 15.52 17.51
C ASP A 407 -47.05 17.00 17.70
N LEU A 408 -46.87 17.71 16.60
CA LEU A 408 -46.46 19.11 16.63
C LEU A 408 -47.54 20.05 17.17
N ALA A 409 -48.83 19.72 17.06
CA ALA A 409 -49.89 20.53 17.64
C ALA A 409 -49.88 20.43 19.17
N SER A 410 -49.64 19.23 19.72
CA SER A 410 -49.45 19.02 21.16
C SER A 410 -48.17 19.67 21.69
N PHE A 411 -47.04 19.48 20.99
CA PHE A 411 -45.77 20.14 21.31
C PHE A 411 -45.93 21.66 21.32
N THR A 412 -46.58 22.25 20.29
CA THR A 412 -46.73 23.70 20.19
C THR A 412 -47.49 24.28 21.38
N ARG A 413 -48.62 23.67 21.78
CA ARG A 413 -49.37 24.11 22.96
C ARG A 413 -48.56 23.98 24.25
N SER A 414 -47.82 22.88 24.40
CA SER A 414 -47.02 22.58 25.59
C SER A 414 -45.78 23.48 25.71
N ALA A 415 -45.16 23.85 24.57
CA ALA A 415 -44.07 24.80 24.51
C ALA A 415 -44.56 26.23 24.77
N PHE A 416 -45.71 26.63 24.21
CA PHE A 416 -46.31 27.95 24.44
C PHE A 416 -46.60 28.19 25.94
N ALA A 417 -47.26 27.24 26.60
CA ALA A 417 -47.56 27.32 28.04
C ALA A 417 -46.29 27.40 28.92
N ARG A 418 -45.16 26.89 28.43
CA ARG A 418 -43.86 27.00 29.12
C ARG A 418 -43.21 28.37 28.94
N ILE A 419 -43.36 29.00 27.78
CA ILE A 419 -42.69 30.28 27.47
C ILE A 419 -43.50 31.52 27.89
N GLU A 420 -44.83 31.44 27.95
CA GLU A 420 -45.70 32.58 28.31
C GLU A 420 -45.41 33.18 29.70
N HIS A 421 -44.68 32.43 30.55
CA HIS A 421 -44.29 32.81 31.90
C HIS A 421 -42.85 33.36 32.00
N ILE A 422 -42.08 33.44 30.91
CA ILE A 422 -40.65 33.84 30.94
C ILE A 422 -40.44 35.35 31.14
N GLY A 423 -41.49 36.16 30.92
CA GLY A 423 -41.50 37.59 31.24
C GLY A 423 -42.80 38.28 30.84
N GLU A 424 -43.03 39.48 31.38
CA GLU A 424 -44.26 40.27 31.14
C GLU A 424 -44.31 40.85 29.72
N ARG A 425 -44.87 40.06 28.79
CA ARG A 425 -45.00 40.36 27.35
C ARG A 425 -46.37 39.91 26.86
N GLU A 426 -46.83 40.47 25.75
CA GLU A 426 -48.04 39.99 25.07
C GLU A 426 -47.66 38.75 24.21
N TRP A 427 -47.83 37.57 24.80
CA TRP A 427 -47.54 36.30 24.14
C TRP A 427 -48.67 35.89 23.20
N ILE A 428 -48.32 35.66 21.92
CA ILE A 428 -49.29 35.33 20.87
C ILE A 428 -48.89 33.99 20.23
N LEU A 429 -49.79 33.00 20.33
CA LEU A 429 -49.67 31.76 19.57
C LEU A 429 -50.18 32.01 18.14
N GLU A 430 -49.25 32.14 17.18
CA GLU A 430 -49.56 32.54 15.81
C GLU A 430 -50.05 31.35 14.96
N ARG A 431 -49.40 30.18 15.09
CA ARG A 431 -49.62 28.99 14.26
C ARG A 431 -49.37 27.69 15.01
N THR A 432 -50.14 26.66 14.66
CA THR A 432 -49.98 25.27 15.10
C THR A 432 -50.10 24.35 13.89
N ALA A 433 -49.12 23.47 13.68
CA ALA A 433 -49.19 22.46 12.61
C ALA A 433 -49.78 21.14 13.15
N ASP A 434 -50.88 20.67 12.55
CA ASP A 434 -51.54 19.40 12.88
C ASP A 434 -50.87 18.23 12.12
N VAL A 435 -49.59 17.99 12.43
CA VAL A 435 -48.77 16.96 11.79
C VAL A 435 -47.85 16.27 12.79
N VAL A 436 -47.49 15.02 12.49
CA VAL A 436 -46.45 14.29 13.21
C VAL A 436 -45.12 14.42 12.47
N ALA A 437 -44.04 14.64 13.21
CA ALA A 437 -42.67 14.66 12.69
C ALA A 437 -41.74 13.86 13.62
N GLU A 438 -40.72 13.23 13.06
CA GLU A 438 -39.61 12.67 13.85
C GLU A 438 -38.77 13.81 14.46
N ALA A 439 -38.85 13.98 15.77
CA ALA A 439 -38.19 15.06 16.51
C ALA A 439 -37.85 14.66 17.95
N ASP A 440 -36.97 15.40 18.60
CA ASP A 440 -36.75 15.32 20.05
C ASP A 440 -37.48 16.48 20.73
N GLU A 441 -38.69 16.20 21.23
CA GLU A 441 -39.56 17.17 21.90
C GLU A 441 -38.86 17.93 23.04
N GLN A 442 -37.98 17.26 23.80
CA GLN A 442 -37.27 17.87 24.91
C GLN A 442 -36.24 18.89 24.40
N ARG A 443 -35.52 18.54 23.32
CA ARG A 443 -34.54 19.44 22.68
C ARG A 443 -35.22 20.60 21.96
N LEU A 444 -36.30 20.37 21.22
CA LEU A 444 -37.06 21.47 20.62
C LEU A 444 -37.65 22.40 21.68
N THR A 445 -38.17 21.87 22.79
CA THR A 445 -38.64 22.69 23.93
C THR A 445 -37.51 23.56 24.50
N GLN A 446 -36.31 22.99 24.67
CA GLN A 446 -35.12 23.70 25.15
C GLN A 446 -34.71 24.83 24.20
N ALA A 447 -34.72 24.58 22.88
CA ALA A 447 -34.42 25.60 21.88
C ALA A 447 -35.47 26.73 21.86
N VAL A 448 -36.76 26.40 21.95
CA VAL A 448 -37.84 27.38 22.03
C VAL A 448 -37.73 28.24 23.30
N VAL A 449 -37.41 27.65 24.46
CA VAL A 449 -37.17 28.40 25.71
C VAL A 449 -35.97 29.35 25.57
N GLN A 450 -34.87 28.93 24.94
CA GLN A 450 -33.71 29.80 24.69
C GLN A 450 -34.07 30.97 23.76
N LEU A 451 -34.81 30.72 22.67
CA LEU A 451 -35.29 31.77 21.76
C LEU A 451 -36.28 32.73 22.44
N ALA A 452 -37.20 32.22 23.26
CA ALA A 452 -38.16 33.01 24.02
C ALA A 452 -37.48 33.89 25.09
N ALA A 453 -36.51 33.35 25.84
CA ALA A 453 -35.70 34.13 26.77
C ALA A 453 -34.86 35.21 26.07
N ASN A 454 -34.41 34.95 24.84
CA ASN A 454 -33.75 35.93 24.00
C ASN A 454 -34.71 37.05 23.57
N ALA A 455 -35.92 36.69 23.11
CA ALA A 455 -36.97 37.63 22.72
C ALA A 455 -37.39 38.56 23.89
N VAL A 456 -37.60 38.01 25.09
CA VAL A 456 -37.89 38.81 26.31
C VAL A 456 -36.74 39.78 26.64
N ARG A 457 -35.48 39.31 26.60
CA ARG A 457 -34.32 40.14 26.96
C ARG A 457 -34.11 41.35 26.04
N TYR A 458 -34.46 41.23 24.76
CA TYR A 458 -34.18 42.24 23.74
C TYR A 458 -35.40 43.07 23.31
N SER A 459 -36.54 42.91 24.00
CA SER A 459 -37.79 43.63 23.78
C SER A 459 -38.23 44.38 25.05
N ASP A 460 -38.94 45.50 24.88
CA ASP A 460 -39.44 46.30 26.01
C ASP A 460 -40.67 45.62 26.67
N GLU A 461 -40.97 45.97 27.92
CA GLU A 461 -42.15 45.43 28.63
C GLU A 461 -43.47 45.75 27.92
N GLY A 462 -44.40 44.78 27.94
CA GLY A 462 -45.69 44.89 27.25
C GLY A 462 -45.63 44.79 25.72
N THR A 463 -44.45 44.61 25.10
CA THR A 463 -44.35 44.32 23.65
C THR A 463 -44.77 42.88 23.33
N ARG A 464 -45.05 42.62 22.04
CA ARG A 464 -45.52 41.31 21.56
C ARG A 464 -44.38 40.35 21.26
N ILE A 465 -44.59 39.09 21.64
CA ILE A 465 -43.77 37.96 21.22
C ILE A 465 -44.69 36.91 20.60
N TRP A 466 -44.41 36.54 19.36
CA TRP A 466 -45.13 35.47 18.67
C TRP A 466 -44.35 34.17 18.72
N PHE A 467 -45.05 33.08 18.94
CA PHE A 467 -44.56 31.71 18.75
C PHE A 467 -45.45 30.98 17.77
N GLY A 468 -44.87 30.16 16.89
CA GLY A 468 -45.64 29.34 15.97
C GLY A 468 -44.86 28.16 15.43
N VAL A 469 -45.59 27.10 15.10
CA VAL A 469 -45.07 25.97 14.32
C VAL A 469 -45.88 25.84 13.03
N ASP A 470 -45.18 25.79 11.90
CA ASP A 470 -45.76 25.74 10.56
C ASP A 470 -45.13 24.60 9.74
N GLN A 471 -45.87 24.08 8.76
CA GLN A 471 -45.38 23.07 7.82
C GLN A 471 -45.27 23.72 6.43
N VAL A 472 -44.07 23.74 5.86
CA VAL A 472 -43.80 24.43 4.59
C VAL A 472 -43.19 23.46 3.60
N LEU A 473 -43.53 23.57 2.31
CA LEU A 473 -42.89 22.77 1.28
C LEU A 473 -41.52 23.39 0.93
N GLY A 474 -40.44 22.73 1.37
CA GLY A 474 -39.06 23.05 1.05
C GLY A 474 -38.59 22.41 -0.28
N PRO A 475 -37.34 22.68 -0.70
CA PRO A 475 -36.79 22.17 -1.96
C PRO A 475 -36.60 20.65 -2.00
N GLU A 476 -36.42 20.00 -0.84
CA GLU A 476 -36.21 18.54 -0.74
C GLU A 476 -37.43 17.78 -0.22
N GLY A 477 -38.51 18.47 0.16
CA GLY A 477 -39.72 17.88 0.73
C GLY A 477 -40.40 18.81 1.76
N PRO A 478 -41.37 18.30 2.54
CA PRO A 478 -41.95 19.07 3.64
C PRO A 478 -40.92 19.35 4.74
N GLU A 479 -40.83 20.61 5.16
CA GLU A 479 -40.01 21.13 6.25
C GLU A 479 -40.92 21.63 7.38
N ILE A 480 -40.49 21.44 8.63
CA ILE A 480 -41.11 22.01 9.83
C ILE A 480 -40.40 23.31 10.19
N HIS A 481 -41.15 24.38 10.37
CA HIS A 481 -40.67 25.69 10.81
C HIS A 481 -41.15 25.95 12.24
N VAL A 482 -40.25 25.98 13.22
CA VAL A 482 -40.53 26.40 14.60
C VAL A 482 -39.99 27.82 14.80
N SER A 483 -40.87 28.82 14.92
CA SER A 483 -40.51 30.24 14.93
C SER A 483 -40.82 30.95 16.24
N VAL A 484 -39.91 31.85 16.64
CA VAL A 484 -40.11 32.85 17.70
C VAL A 484 -39.80 34.22 17.11
N ARG A 485 -40.71 35.19 17.31
CA ARG A 485 -40.59 36.56 16.81
C ARG A 485 -40.84 37.58 17.90
N ASP A 486 -40.05 38.65 17.92
CA ASP A 486 -40.15 39.77 18.85
C ASP A 486 -40.37 41.12 18.14
N GLU A 487 -40.77 42.15 18.90
CA GLU A 487 -40.78 43.57 18.49
C GLU A 487 -39.59 44.35 19.07
N GLY A 488 -38.47 43.67 19.37
CA GLY A 488 -37.33 44.23 20.08
C GLY A 488 -36.38 45.11 19.28
N VAL A 489 -35.19 45.33 19.83
CA VAL A 489 -34.16 46.20 19.22
C VAL A 489 -33.68 45.75 17.84
N GLY A 490 -33.85 44.46 17.50
CA GLY A 490 -33.37 43.87 16.26
C GLY A 490 -31.84 43.80 16.15
N ILE A 491 -31.35 43.24 15.05
CA ILE A 491 -29.91 42.94 14.85
C ILE A 491 -29.44 43.59 13.55
N ALA A 492 -28.37 44.38 13.63
CA ALA A 492 -27.70 44.97 12.47
C ALA A 492 -27.11 43.87 11.55
N GLU A 493 -27.23 44.06 10.24
CA GLU A 493 -26.92 43.05 9.21
C GLU A 493 -25.52 42.44 9.35
N GLU A 494 -24.51 43.27 9.63
CA GLU A 494 -23.11 42.88 9.91
C GLU A 494 -22.94 41.90 11.09
N ASN A 495 -23.87 41.91 12.05
CA ASN A 495 -23.83 41.06 13.24
C ASN A 495 -24.74 39.82 13.13
N GLN A 496 -25.61 39.72 12.13
CA GLN A 496 -26.60 38.63 12.01
C GLN A 496 -25.99 37.23 11.83
N ARG A 497 -24.76 37.14 11.29
CA ARG A 497 -24.02 35.86 11.26
C ARG A 497 -23.32 35.57 12.59
N ARG A 498 -22.78 36.62 13.22
CA ARG A 498 -21.95 36.53 14.44
C ARG A 498 -22.74 36.19 15.69
N VAL A 499 -24.04 36.50 15.76
CA VAL A 499 -24.88 36.16 16.93
C VAL A 499 -25.03 34.66 17.18
N PHE A 500 -24.69 33.80 16.22
CA PHE A 500 -24.63 32.35 16.39
C PHE A 500 -23.26 31.84 16.86
N GLU A 501 -22.24 32.70 16.88
CA GLU A 501 -20.92 32.38 17.46
C GLU A 501 -21.01 32.34 18.99
N ARG A 502 -20.27 31.41 19.60
CA ARG A 502 -20.25 31.23 21.07
C ARG A 502 -19.73 32.49 21.75
N PHE A 503 -20.38 32.88 22.85
CA PHE A 503 -20.03 34.05 23.67
C PHE A 503 -20.18 35.41 22.97
N THR A 504 -20.68 35.46 21.73
CA THR A 504 -20.92 36.74 21.05
C THR A 504 -22.12 37.47 21.68
N ARG A 505 -21.94 38.78 21.88
CA ARG A 505 -22.97 39.70 22.40
C ARG A 505 -23.02 40.92 21.48
N ALA A 506 -24.22 41.46 21.24
CA ALA A 506 -24.39 42.70 20.50
C ALA A 506 -23.88 43.90 21.35
N GLU A 507 -23.16 44.83 20.72
CA GLU A 507 -22.68 46.03 21.40
C GLU A 507 -23.85 46.87 21.93
N GLY A 508 -23.74 47.38 23.15
CA GLY A 508 -24.80 48.16 23.81
C GLY A 508 -25.89 47.35 24.53
N ALA A 509 -25.86 46.02 24.48
CA ALA A 509 -26.81 45.16 25.20
C ALA A 509 -26.69 45.28 26.73
N ARG A 510 -27.61 46.03 27.36
CA ARG A 510 -27.77 46.08 28.83
C ARG A 510 -28.48 44.80 29.30
N GLY A 511 -27.73 43.82 29.83
CA GLY A 511 -28.33 42.64 30.46
C GLY A 511 -27.45 41.40 30.52
N ALA A 512 -27.71 40.55 31.52
CA ALA A 512 -26.98 39.31 31.78
C ALA A 512 -27.37 38.18 30.81
N GLY A 513 -26.49 37.88 29.84
CA GLY A 513 -26.60 36.73 28.95
C GLY A 513 -25.24 36.10 28.67
N SER A 514 -25.19 34.77 28.59
CA SER A 514 -23.98 33.95 28.38
C SER A 514 -23.42 34.01 26.96
N GLY A 515 -24.22 34.43 25.97
CA GLY A 515 -23.88 34.28 24.55
C GLY A 515 -23.84 32.82 24.07
N LEU A 516 -24.40 31.87 24.83
CA LEU A 516 -24.40 30.44 24.50
C LEU A 516 -25.77 29.92 24.03
N GLY A 517 -26.86 30.64 24.30
CA GLY A 517 -28.21 30.21 23.94
C GLY A 517 -28.45 29.99 22.43
N LEU A 518 -28.01 30.92 21.57
CA LEU A 518 -28.13 30.76 20.11
C LEU A 518 -27.25 29.63 19.55
N PRO A 519 -25.98 29.44 19.99
CA PRO A 519 -25.21 28.23 19.70
C PRO A 519 -25.91 26.92 20.10
N ILE A 520 -26.62 26.87 21.24
CA ILE A 520 -27.41 25.70 21.67
C ILE A 520 -28.58 25.46 20.71
N VAL A 521 -29.31 26.52 20.33
CA VAL A 521 -30.40 26.44 19.34
C VAL A 521 -29.89 25.92 18.00
N GLN A 522 -28.72 26.38 17.55
CA GLN A 522 -28.07 25.88 16.33
C GLN A 522 -27.72 24.39 16.44
N ALA A 523 -27.06 23.95 17.52
CA ALA A 523 -26.68 22.55 17.70
C ALA A 523 -27.92 21.63 17.79
N ILE A 524 -29.03 22.11 18.35
CA ILE A 524 -30.30 21.39 18.36
C ILE A 524 -30.89 21.31 16.94
N ALA A 525 -30.84 22.38 16.15
CA ALA A 525 -31.30 22.37 14.75
C ALA A 525 -30.47 21.40 13.89
N GLU A 526 -29.15 21.46 13.99
CA GLU A 526 -28.22 20.57 13.28
C GLU A 526 -28.45 19.10 13.66
N GLY A 527 -28.72 18.81 14.93
CA GLY A 527 -29.08 17.46 15.40
C GLY A 527 -30.42 16.94 14.87
N HIS A 528 -31.30 17.81 14.35
CA HIS A 528 -32.52 17.43 13.61
C HIS A 528 -32.31 17.41 12.09
N VAL A 529 -31.06 17.44 11.60
CA VAL A 529 -30.72 17.60 10.18
C VAL A 529 -31.29 18.92 9.59
N GLY A 530 -31.32 19.95 10.45
CA GLY A 530 -31.92 21.25 10.17
C GLY A 530 -30.96 22.42 10.29
N VAL A 531 -31.50 23.63 10.15
CA VAL A 531 -30.78 24.92 10.23
C VAL A 531 -31.59 25.96 11.01
N VAL A 532 -30.94 27.00 11.50
CA VAL A 532 -31.61 28.17 12.07
C VAL A 532 -31.58 29.31 11.05
N ARG A 533 -32.75 29.83 10.68
CA ARG A 533 -32.92 31.02 9.83
C ARG A 533 -33.18 32.23 10.74
N LEU A 534 -32.57 33.38 10.42
CA LEU A 534 -32.78 34.66 11.09
C LEU A 534 -33.31 35.68 10.08
N LEU A 535 -34.41 36.33 10.43
CA LEU A 535 -34.90 37.54 9.77
C LEU A 535 -34.96 38.65 10.83
N SER A 536 -34.10 39.65 10.73
CA SER A 536 -34.04 40.74 11.71
C SER A 536 -33.69 42.06 11.04
N ARG A 537 -34.13 43.16 11.63
CA ARG A 537 -33.76 44.52 11.22
C ARG A 537 -33.70 45.42 12.45
N LEU A 538 -32.64 46.21 12.56
CA LEU A 538 -32.45 47.15 13.67
C LEU A 538 -33.68 48.08 13.82
N GLY A 539 -34.20 48.17 15.05
CA GLY A 539 -35.41 48.91 15.40
C GLY A 539 -36.75 48.29 14.95
N ARG A 540 -36.77 47.00 14.58
CA ARG A 540 -37.99 46.29 14.08
C ARG A 540 -38.18 44.88 14.65
N GLY A 541 -37.37 44.47 15.62
CA GLY A 541 -37.36 43.12 16.18
C GLY A 541 -36.68 42.07 15.30
N SER A 542 -36.73 40.84 15.77
CA SER A 542 -36.17 39.66 15.11
C SER A 542 -37.19 38.53 14.96
N THR A 543 -36.91 37.60 14.05
CA THR A 543 -37.60 36.32 13.91
C THR A 543 -36.53 35.25 13.75
N PHE A 544 -36.47 34.33 14.70
CA PHE A 544 -35.63 33.13 14.64
C PHE A 544 -36.52 31.96 14.27
N THR A 545 -36.12 31.16 13.29
CA THR A 545 -36.87 29.99 12.83
C THR A 545 -35.94 28.78 12.76
N ILE A 546 -36.22 27.77 13.58
CA ILE A 546 -35.60 26.44 13.45
C ILE A 546 -36.33 25.74 12.31
N VAL A 547 -35.57 25.23 11.35
CA VAL A 547 -36.08 24.57 10.15
C VAL A 547 -35.48 23.18 10.07
N PHE A 548 -36.31 22.14 10.04
CA PHE A 548 -35.85 20.76 9.90
C PHE A 548 -36.79 19.94 9.00
N PRO A 549 -36.28 18.92 8.28
CA PRO A 549 -37.10 18.08 7.41
C PRO A 549 -38.16 17.30 8.20
N GLN A 550 -39.38 17.21 7.67
CA GLN A 550 -40.38 16.31 8.19
C GLN A 550 -40.11 14.88 7.68
N PHE A 551 -39.27 14.14 8.40
CA PHE A 551 -39.23 12.70 8.23
C PHE A 551 -40.53 12.10 8.79
N SER A 552 -41.42 11.70 7.90
CA SER A 552 -42.62 10.96 8.26
C SER A 552 -42.26 9.50 8.51
N ALA A 553 -42.40 9.02 9.74
CA ALA A 553 -42.78 7.63 9.94
C ALA A 553 -44.14 7.42 9.24
N GLU A 554 -44.22 6.48 8.31
CA GLU A 554 -45.44 6.20 7.57
C GLU A 554 -46.54 5.77 8.55
N ALA A 555 -47.45 6.68 8.88
CA ALA A 555 -48.50 6.44 9.85
C ALA A 555 -49.34 5.24 9.38
N PRO A 556 -49.63 4.24 10.25
CA PRO A 556 -50.47 3.13 9.86
C PRO A 556 -51.83 3.67 9.43
N ARG A 557 -52.16 3.55 8.14
CA ARG A 557 -53.50 3.87 7.65
C ARG A 557 -54.50 3.05 8.45
N ALA A 558 -55.31 3.72 9.27
CA ALA A 558 -56.45 3.11 9.91
C ALA A 558 -57.34 2.53 8.81
N VAL A 559 -57.41 1.19 8.74
CA VAL A 559 -58.30 0.49 7.82
C VAL A 559 -59.72 0.81 8.27
N GLY A 560 -60.46 1.53 7.42
CA GLY A 560 -61.84 1.90 7.69
C GLY A 560 -62.73 0.67 7.80
N GLU A 561 -63.33 0.47 8.96
CA GLU A 561 -64.31 -0.56 9.24
C GLU A 561 -65.72 0.00 8.92
N GLY A 562 -66.47 -0.61 7.99
CA GLY A 562 -67.83 -0.14 7.68
C GLY A 562 -68.52 -0.73 6.44
N ALA A 563 -69.38 -1.75 6.67
CA ALA A 563 -70.42 -2.32 5.79
C ALA A 563 -69.94 -3.03 4.48
N ASP A 564 -70.63 -4.05 3.96
CA ASP A 564 -72.01 -4.52 4.19
C ASP A 564 -72.11 -6.07 4.07
N PRO A 565 -72.91 -6.79 4.89
CA PRO A 565 -73.04 -8.23 4.79
C PRO A 565 -74.35 -8.69 4.12
N GLY A 566 -74.25 -9.34 2.95
CA GLY A 566 -75.26 -10.35 2.55
C GLY A 566 -75.63 -10.44 1.07
N SER A 567 -75.18 -11.51 0.42
CA SER A 567 -76.00 -12.21 -0.58
C SER A 567 -75.59 -13.69 -0.65
N SER A 568 -76.52 -14.57 -0.31
CA SER A 568 -76.36 -16.02 -0.38
C SER A 568 -76.42 -16.54 -1.82
N HIS A 569 -75.66 -17.60 -2.12
CA HIS A 569 -76.18 -18.70 -2.94
C HIS A 569 -75.45 -20.03 -2.70
N THR A 570 -76.22 -21.12 -2.83
CA THR A 570 -75.97 -22.49 -2.36
C THR A 570 -75.31 -23.37 -3.44
N GLY A 571 -74.50 -24.38 -3.07
CA GLY A 571 -73.81 -25.22 -4.07
C GLY A 571 -73.11 -26.51 -3.59
N THR A 572 -73.85 -27.40 -2.92
CA THR A 572 -73.50 -28.79 -2.57
C THR A 572 -72.72 -29.60 -3.63
N ARG A 573 -71.59 -30.25 -3.30
CA ARG A 573 -71.45 -31.71 -3.00
C ARG A 573 -69.97 -32.18 -2.96
N ALA A 574 -69.67 -33.18 -2.13
CA ALA A 574 -68.38 -33.88 -2.11
C ALA A 574 -68.37 -35.10 -3.05
N THR A 575 -67.19 -35.54 -3.51
CA THR A 575 -66.66 -36.93 -3.39
C THR A 575 -65.28 -37.15 -4.05
N HIS A 576 -64.49 -38.03 -3.42
CA HIS A 576 -63.50 -38.96 -4.00
C HIS A 576 -62.05 -38.56 -4.33
N ARG A 577 -61.17 -39.50 -3.94
CA ARG A 577 -59.74 -39.78 -4.24
C ARG A 577 -59.71 -40.83 -5.39
N PRO A 578 -58.57 -41.41 -5.85
CA PRO A 578 -57.15 -41.01 -5.81
C PRO A 578 -56.39 -41.21 -7.19
N ASP A 579 -55.05 -41.07 -7.17
CA ASP A 579 -53.99 -41.73 -7.99
C ASP A 579 -53.84 -41.54 -9.52
N ASP A 580 -52.69 -40.96 -9.96
CA ASP A 580 -51.65 -41.44 -10.92
C ASP A 580 -50.74 -40.21 -11.24
N GLU A 581 -49.42 -40.17 -10.97
CA GLU A 581 -48.25 -40.93 -11.47
C GLU A 581 -47.71 -40.46 -12.86
N THR A 582 -46.40 -40.15 -12.89
CA THR A 582 -45.47 -39.88 -14.03
C THR A 582 -45.39 -38.43 -14.59
N ASP A 583 -44.24 -37.87 -15.03
CA ASP A 583 -42.83 -38.34 -14.98
C ASP A 583 -41.83 -37.14 -15.01
N GLU A 584 -40.62 -37.33 -14.46
CA GLU A 584 -39.40 -36.52 -14.75
C GLU A 584 -38.66 -37.19 -15.97
N PRO A 585 -37.59 -36.65 -16.64
CA PRO A 585 -36.35 -36.17 -15.99
C PRO A 585 -35.49 -35.10 -16.74
N PRO A 586 -34.36 -34.64 -16.16
CA PRO A 586 -33.38 -33.74 -16.77
C PRO A 586 -32.07 -34.43 -17.22
N ARG A 587 -31.40 -33.88 -18.25
CA ARG A 587 -30.00 -34.17 -18.71
C ARG A 587 -29.49 -32.96 -19.54
N ARG A 588 -28.19 -32.63 -19.69
CA ARG A 588 -26.91 -33.20 -19.18
C ARG A 588 -25.78 -32.17 -19.30
N GLU A 589 -24.65 -32.42 -18.63
CA GLU A 589 -23.34 -31.79 -18.91
C GLU A 589 -22.64 -32.39 -20.14
N GLN A 590 -21.74 -31.60 -20.75
CA GLN A 590 -20.44 -31.91 -21.39
C GLN A 590 -20.23 -31.25 -22.76
N VAL A 591 -19.30 -30.28 -22.82
CA VAL A 591 -18.04 -30.33 -23.60
C VAL A 591 -16.96 -29.67 -22.75
#